data_AF-A0A3E1E7W5-F1
#
_entry.id   AF-A0A3E1E7W5-F1
#
_cell.length_a   1.000
_cell.length_b   1.000
_cell.length_c   1.000
_cell.angle_alpha   90.00
_cell.angle_beta   90.00
_cell.angle_gamma   90.00
#
_symmetry.space_group_name_H-M   'P 1'
#
loop_
_entity.id
_entity.type
_entity.pdbx_description
1 polymer ?
#
loop_
_entity_poly.entity_id
_entity_poly.type
_entity_poly.pdbx_seq_one_letter_code
_entity_poly.pdbx_strand_id
1 'polypeptide(L)'
;GIFVAGLLVGGLGTLRWGKNFTSRQPMGEQFGPQLMQRLVTQLELTPEQQEKVKPIIDSAAEELKQLRRTTQRASAAVLVRMQGDIGAVLTPEQRVKFDAQVGQARERIRHFMEERSRRQKERQAPPS
;
A
#
# COMPACT_ATOMS: atom_id res chain seq x y z
N GLY A 1 -20.95 13.93 2.67
CA GLY A 1 -21.15 12.53 3.10
C GLY A 1 -20.02 12.15 4.05
N ILE A 2 -20.35 11.50 5.15
CA ILE A 2 -19.55 11.37 6.37
C ILE A 2 -18.29 10.48 6.18
N PHE A 3 -17.12 10.99 6.60
CA PHE A 3 -15.86 10.25 6.80
C PHE A 3 -15.89 9.54 8.17
N VAL A 4 -16.59 8.40 8.31
CA VAL A 4 -16.66 7.68 9.61
C VAL A 4 -15.91 6.35 9.66
N ALA A 5 -15.49 5.76 8.54
CA ALA A 5 -14.89 4.42 8.59
C ALA A 5 -13.34 4.38 8.72
N GLY A 6 -12.68 5.50 9.04
CA GLY A 6 -11.22 5.58 9.19
C GLY A 6 -10.71 5.94 10.59
N LEU A 7 -11.59 6.30 11.53
CA LEU A 7 -11.20 6.86 12.83
C LEU A 7 -10.95 5.81 13.92
N LEU A 8 -11.45 4.57 13.79
CA LEU A 8 -11.49 3.66 14.94
C LEU A 8 -10.22 2.84 15.20
N VAL A 9 -9.19 2.90 14.35
CA VAL A 9 -7.95 2.09 14.56
C VAL A 9 -6.64 2.90 14.52
N GLY A 10 -6.66 4.21 14.25
CA GLY A 10 -5.41 5.00 14.17
C GLY A 10 -5.49 6.50 14.46
N GLY A 11 -6.57 6.97 15.10
CA GLY A 11 -6.94 8.39 15.16
C GLY A 11 -6.30 9.25 16.26
N LEU A 12 -5.46 8.72 17.15
CA LEU A 12 -4.93 9.49 18.29
C LEU A 12 -3.41 9.75 18.28
N GLY A 13 -2.64 9.20 17.32
CA GLY A 13 -1.19 9.42 17.23
C GLY A 13 -0.71 10.32 16.09
N THR A 14 -1.58 10.65 15.11
CA THR A 14 -1.14 11.14 13.78
C THR A 14 -1.14 12.65 13.60
N LEU A 15 -1.67 13.44 14.53
CA LEU A 15 -1.85 14.88 14.32
C LEU A 15 -0.60 15.75 14.58
N ARG A 16 0.55 15.19 15.00
CA ARG A 16 1.77 15.99 15.25
C ARG A 16 2.95 15.73 14.31
N TRP A 17 2.80 14.86 13.30
CA TRP A 17 3.84 14.53 12.30
C TRP A 17 3.36 14.64 10.85
N GLY A 18 2.35 15.49 10.61
CA GLY A 18 1.57 15.53 9.36
C GLY A 18 1.98 16.57 8.32
N LYS A 19 3.28 16.80 8.07
CA LYS A 19 3.70 17.62 6.91
C LYS A 19 4.65 16.95 5.91
N ASN A 20 5.31 15.84 6.27
CA ASN A 20 6.21 15.13 5.35
C ASN A 20 5.77 13.70 4.98
N PHE A 21 4.67 13.18 5.54
CA PHE A 21 4.21 11.81 5.26
C PHE A 21 3.16 11.71 4.13
N THR A 22 2.75 12.84 3.55
CA THR A 22 1.73 12.90 2.48
C THR A 22 2.30 12.60 1.09
N SER A 23 3.60 12.42 0.95
CA SER A 23 4.22 11.84 -0.25
C SER A 23 4.38 10.33 -0.06
N ARG A 24 3.29 9.60 0.18
CA ARG A 24 3.29 8.14 0.04
C ARG A 24 3.35 7.80 -1.45
N GLN A 25 4.50 8.03 -2.07
CA GLN A 25 4.82 7.30 -3.29
C GLN A 25 4.67 5.80 -2.96
N PRO A 26 3.95 5.03 -3.78
CA PRO A 26 3.85 3.62 -3.54
C PRO A 26 5.28 3.04 -3.62
N MET A 27 5.76 2.50 -2.50
CA MET A 27 6.90 1.58 -2.46
C MET A 27 6.54 0.33 -3.29
N GLY A 28 6.49 0.47 -4.60
CA GLY A 28 6.26 -0.59 -5.58
C GLY A 28 7.57 -1.04 -6.21
N GLU A 29 7.49 -1.90 -7.24
CA GLU A 29 8.60 -2.40 -8.09
C GLU A 29 9.67 -1.35 -8.47
N GLN A 30 9.39 -0.05 -8.33
CA GLN A 30 10.31 1.05 -8.62
C GLN A 30 11.19 1.47 -7.43
N PHE A 31 11.05 0.90 -6.23
CA PHE A 31 11.84 1.29 -5.06
C PHE A 31 13.35 1.19 -5.32
N GLY A 32 13.83 0.05 -5.80
CA GLY A 32 15.26 -0.17 -6.07
C GLY A 32 15.81 0.81 -7.12
N PRO A 33 15.21 0.89 -8.33
CA PRO A 33 15.64 1.83 -9.36
C PRO A 33 15.59 3.31 -8.93
N GLN A 34 14.54 3.73 -8.21
CA GLN A 34 14.43 5.11 -7.73
C GLN A 34 15.46 5.44 -6.65
N LEU A 35 15.71 4.50 -5.74
CA LEU A 35 16.73 4.66 -4.71
C LEU A 35 18.13 4.72 -5.33
N MET A 36 18.42 3.84 -6.29
CA MET A 36 19.69 3.85 -7.02
C MET A 36 19.90 5.19 -7.73
N GLN A 37 18.91 5.65 -8.50
CA GLN A 37 18.98 6.94 -9.18
C GLN A 37 19.26 8.08 -8.20
N ARG A 38 18.57 8.09 -7.06
CA ARG A 38 18.75 9.10 -6.03
C ARG A 38 20.16 9.06 -5.44
N LEU A 39 20.70 7.88 -5.14
CA LEU A 39 22.04 7.73 -4.56
C LEU A 39 23.12 8.14 -5.56
N VAL A 40 22.98 7.77 -6.84
CA VAL A 40 23.88 8.22 -7.91
C VAL A 40 23.90 9.74 -8.00
N THR A 41 22.73 10.39 -8.03
CA THR A 41 22.65 11.85 -8.14
C THR A 41 23.10 12.59 -6.88
N GLN A 42 22.80 12.07 -5.68
CA GLN A 42 23.10 12.79 -4.43
C GLN A 42 24.52 12.56 -3.91
N LEU A 43 25.12 11.42 -4.23
CA LEU A 43 26.45 11.04 -3.75
C LEU A 43 27.49 10.98 -4.88
N GLU A 44 27.09 11.28 -6.12
CA GLU A 44 27.96 11.29 -7.30
C GLU A 44 28.74 9.97 -7.46
N LEU A 45 28.03 8.84 -7.32
CA LEU A 45 28.66 7.51 -7.28
C LEU A 45 29.41 7.19 -8.58
N THR A 46 30.68 6.77 -8.48
CA THR A 46 31.46 6.29 -9.62
C THR A 46 30.88 4.98 -10.17
N PRO A 47 31.19 4.58 -11.42
CA PRO A 47 30.75 3.29 -11.96
C PRO A 47 31.12 2.10 -11.07
N GLU A 48 32.32 2.07 -10.50
CA GLU A 48 32.72 0.96 -9.60
C GLU A 48 31.93 0.96 -8.28
N GLN A 49 31.56 2.13 -7.77
CA GLN A 49 30.69 2.23 -6.59
C GLN A 49 29.26 1.80 -6.90
N GLN A 50 28.76 2.14 -8.08
CA GLN A 50 27.42 1.74 -8.52
C GLN A 50 27.29 0.21 -8.62
N GLU A 51 28.31 -0.46 -9.16
CA GLU A 51 28.36 -1.93 -9.22
C GLU A 51 28.30 -2.59 -7.84
N LYS A 52 28.92 -1.96 -6.83
CA LYS A 52 28.89 -2.45 -5.45
C LYS A 52 27.58 -2.14 -4.72
N VAL A 53 26.98 -0.99 -4.99
CA VAL A 53 25.75 -0.53 -4.34
C VAL A 53 24.51 -1.25 -4.87
N LYS A 54 24.48 -1.54 -6.18
CA LYS A 54 23.36 -2.21 -6.83
C LYS A 54 22.89 -3.50 -6.12
N PRO A 55 23.74 -4.50 -5.83
CA PRO A 55 23.30 -5.73 -5.17
C PRO A 55 22.78 -5.48 -3.74
N ILE A 56 23.26 -4.45 -3.04
CA ILE A 56 22.77 -4.08 -1.70
C ILE A 56 21.31 -3.57 -1.79
N ILE A 57 21.04 -2.70 -2.77
CA ILE A 57 19.69 -2.18 -3.02
C ILE A 57 18.75 -3.31 -3.47
N ASP A 58 19.21 -4.17 -4.37
CA ASP A 58 18.40 -5.26 -4.89
C ASP A 58 17.99 -6.24 -3.78
N SER A 59 18.93 -6.60 -2.87
CA SER A 59 18.62 -7.43 -1.70
C SER A 59 17.57 -6.77 -0.81
N ALA A 60 17.78 -5.50 -0.46
CA ALA A 60 16.85 -4.77 0.40
C ALA A 60 15.46 -4.63 -0.25
N ALA A 61 15.40 -4.42 -1.57
CA ALA A 61 14.14 -4.35 -2.30
C ALA A 61 13.37 -5.67 -2.24
N GLU A 62 14.06 -6.81 -2.37
CA GLU A 62 13.43 -8.13 -2.28
C GLU A 62 12.96 -8.44 -0.85
N GLU A 63 13.77 -8.13 0.17
CA GLU A 63 13.36 -8.28 1.58
C GLU A 63 12.09 -7.48 1.90
N LEU A 64 12.05 -6.21 1.48
CA LEU A 64 10.87 -5.36 1.66
C LEU A 64 9.65 -5.91 0.91
N LYS A 65 9.84 -6.48 -0.29
CA LYS A 65 8.77 -7.12 -1.07
C LYS A 65 8.20 -8.33 -0.33
N GLN A 66 9.05 -9.17 0.27
CA GLN A 66 8.61 -10.32 1.05
C GLN A 66 7.88 -9.89 2.33
N LEU A 67 8.44 -8.94 3.08
CA LEU A 67 7.80 -8.40 4.28
C LEU A 67 6.41 -7.82 3.96
N ARG A 68 6.30 -7.10 2.85
CA ARG A 68 5.02 -6.54 2.38
C ARG A 68 4.01 -7.64 2.10
N ARG A 69 4.39 -8.73 1.41
CA ARG A 69 3.48 -9.86 1.13
C ARG A 69 2.98 -10.50 2.42
N THR A 70 3.87 -10.77 3.36
CA THR A 70 3.51 -11.36 4.67
C THR A 70 2.59 -10.45 5.45
N THR A 71 2.92 -9.17 5.56
CA THR A 71 2.10 -8.17 6.27
C THR A 71 0.72 -8.02 5.63
N GLN A 72 0.63 -7.99 4.29
CA GLN A 72 -0.65 -7.91 3.58
C GLN A 72 -1.57 -9.10 3.91
N ARG A 73 -1.03 -10.32 3.92
CA ARG A 73 -1.82 -11.53 4.26
C ARG A 73 -2.27 -11.50 5.71
N ALA A 74 -1.36 -11.17 6.63
CA ALA A 74 -1.69 -11.07 8.05
C ALA A 74 -2.79 -10.04 8.32
N SER A 75 -2.66 -8.84 7.73
CA SER A 75 -3.66 -7.78 7.83
C SER A 75 -5.02 -8.20 7.24
N ALA A 76 -5.04 -8.89 6.10
CA ALA A 76 -6.28 -9.38 5.52
C ALA A 76 -7.01 -10.36 6.46
N ALA A 77 -6.28 -11.28 7.09
CA ALA A 77 -6.84 -12.22 8.06
C ALA A 77 -7.43 -11.51 9.29
N VAL A 78 -6.73 -10.49 9.81
CA VAL A 78 -7.23 -9.68 10.93
C VAL A 78 -8.53 -8.96 10.58
N LEU A 79 -8.62 -8.38 9.39
CA LEU A 79 -9.83 -7.68 8.92
C LEU A 79 -11.02 -8.63 8.74
N VAL A 80 -10.79 -9.84 8.21
CA VAL A 80 -11.84 -10.86 8.07
C VAL A 80 -12.37 -11.28 9.45
N ARG A 81 -11.47 -11.55 10.39
CA ARG A 81 -11.87 -11.90 11.76
C ARG A 81 -12.67 -10.78 12.42
N MET A 82 -12.15 -9.55 12.36
CA MET A 82 -12.85 -8.37 12.89
C MET A 82 -14.25 -8.20 12.29
N GLN A 83 -14.42 -8.41 10.98
CA GLN A 83 -15.74 -8.36 10.35
C GLN A 83 -16.68 -9.43 10.93
N GLY A 84 -16.19 -10.65 11.15
CA GLY A 84 -16.96 -11.72 11.78
C GLY A 84 -17.36 -11.39 13.21
N ASP A 85 -16.41 -10.92 14.02
CA ASP A 85 -16.62 -10.55 15.42
C ASP A 85 -17.65 -9.42 15.55
N ILE A 86 -17.58 -8.40 14.68
CA ILE A 86 -18.60 -7.35 14.61
C ILE A 86 -19.95 -7.95 14.21
N GLY A 87 -19.99 -8.78 13.17
CA GLY A 87 -21.24 -9.37 12.69
C GLY A 87 -21.97 -10.22 13.73
N ALA A 88 -21.25 -10.81 14.69
CA ALA A 88 -21.83 -11.64 15.76
C ALA A 88 -22.58 -10.84 16.83
N VAL A 89 -22.30 -9.54 16.99
CA VAL A 89 -22.92 -8.69 18.01
C VAL A 89 -23.99 -7.74 17.45
N LEU A 90 -24.26 -7.79 16.14
CA LEU A 90 -25.27 -6.96 15.48
C LEU A 90 -26.65 -7.62 15.47
N THR A 91 -27.70 -6.80 15.47
CA THR A 91 -29.05 -7.30 15.14
C THR A 91 -29.11 -7.75 13.68
N PRO A 92 -30.09 -8.58 13.28
CA PRO A 92 -30.24 -9.00 11.88
C PRO A 92 -30.28 -7.84 10.89
N GLU A 93 -31.01 -6.76 11.20
CA GLU A 93 -31.16 -5.59 10.34
C GLU A 93 -29.84 -4.81 10.23
N GLN A 94 -29.11 -4.68 11.34
CA GLN A 94 -27.80 -4.04 11.36
C GLN A 94 -26.76 -4.84 10.58
N ARG A 95 -26.81 -6.17 10.68
CA ARG A 95 -25.92 -7.08 9.95
C ARG A 95 -26.08 -6.94 8.44
N VAL A 96 -27.32 -6.90 7.94
CA VAL A 96 -27.61 -6.65 6.51
C VAL A 96 -26.99 -5.33 6.04
N LYS A 97 -27.13 -4.26 6.83
CA LYS A 97 -26.54 -2.96 6.51
C LYS A 97 -25.01 -2.99 6.53
N PHE A 98 -24.42 -3.66 7.51
CA PHE A 98 -22.97 -3.79 7.64
C PHE A 98 -22.36 -4.58 6.48
N ASP A 99 -22.97 -5.71 6.10
CA ASP A 99 -22.52 -6.53 4.97
C ASP A 99 -22.57 -5.75 3.65
N ALA A 100 -23.62 -4.95 3.43
CA ALA A 100 -23.72 -4.08 2.27
C ALA A 100 -22.58 -3.03 2.24
N GLN A 101 -22.25 -2.42 3.38
CA GLN A 101 -21.14 -1.47 3.49
C GLN A 101 -19.79 -2.12 3.19
N VAL A 102 -19.55 -3.33 3.72
CA VAL A 102 -18.33 -4.08 3.44
C VAL A 102 -18.24 -4.45 1.96
N GLY A 103 -19.35 -4.89 1.35
CA GLY A 103 -19.42 -5.17 -0.09
C GLY A 103 -19.04 -3.95 -0.94
N GLN A 104 -19.62 -2.78 -0.64
CA GLN A 104 -19.27 -1.54 -1.34
C GLN A 104 -17.80 -1.16 -1.18
N ALA A 105 -17.24 -1.33 0.02
CA ALA A 105 -15.82 -1.05 0.26
C ALA A 105 -14.91 -1.98 -0.58
N ARG A 106 -15.26 -3.27 -0.66
CA ARG A 106 -14.52 -4.25 -1.49
C ARG A 106 -14.55 -3.90 -2.97
N GLU A 107 -15.72 -3.53 -3.49
CA GLU A 107 -15.85 -3.11 -4.90
C GLU A 107 -15.05 -1.84 -5.21
N ARG A 108 -15.06 -0.84 -4.32
CA ARG A 108 -14.23 0.37 -4.49
C ARG A 108 -12.74 0.04 -4.54
N ILE A 109 -12.28 -0.86 -3.66
CA ILE A 109 -10.88 -1.30 -3.65
C ILE A 109 -10.56 -2.04 -4.95
N ARG A 110 -11.44 -2.94 -5.40
CA ARG A 110 -11.27 -3.70 -6.64
C ARG A 110 -11.14 -2.77 -7.84
N HIS A 111 -12.09 -1.85 -8.03
CA HIS A 111 -12.06 -0.87 -9.11
C HIS A 111 -10.80 -0.01 -9.07
N PHE A 112 -10.39 0.45 -7.88
CA PHE A 112 -9.14 1.20 -7.73
C PHE A 112 -7.92 0.38 -8.18
N MET A 113 -7.84 -0.90 -7.79
CA MET A 113 -6.74 -1.79 -8.18
C MET A 113 -6.74 -2.05 -9.70
N GLU A 114 -7.91 -2.28 -10.30
CA GLU A 114 -8.09 -2.48 -11.73
C GLU A 114 -7.63 -1.24 -12.52
N GLU A 115 -8.10 -0.04 -12.16
CA GLU A 115 -7.67 1.23 -12.74
C GLU A 115 -6.15 1.43 -12.62
N ARG A 116 -5.59 1.09 -11.46
CA ARG A 116 -4.15 1.22 -11.21
C ARG A 116 -3.35 0.25 -12.08
N SER A 117 -3.86 -0.97 -12.28
CA SER A 117 -3.25 -1.95 -13.17
C SER A 117 -3.33 -1.54 -14.64
N ARG A 118 -4.46 -0.95 -15.07
CA ARG A 118 -4.66 -0.42 -16.42
C ARG A 118 -3.67 0.70 -16.72
N ARG A 119 -3.58 1.71 -15.85
CA ARG A 119 -2.62 2.82 -15.98
C ARG A 119 -1.17 2.34 -16.01
N GLN A 120 -0.87 1.27 -15.28
CA GLN A 120 0.48 0.69 -15.30
C GLN A 120 0.79 0.02 -16.63
N LYS A 121 -0.17 -0.73 -17.22
CA LYS A 121 -0.03 -1.32 -18.55
C LYS A 121 0.12 -0.26 -19.63
N GLU A 122 -0.71 0.79 -19.60
CA GLU A 122 -0.64 1.93 -20.54
C GLU A 122 0.72 2.63 -20.49
N ARG A 123 1.29 2.83 -19.30
CA ARG A 123 2.64 3.42 -19.14
C ARG A 123 3.77 2.52 -19.64
N GLN A 124 3.53 1.22 -19.78
CA GLN A 124 4.54 0.25 -20.24
C GLN A 124 4.43 -0.05 -21.75
N ALA A 125 3.37 0.42 -22.41
CA ALA A 125 3.26 0.32 -23.86
C ALA A 125 4.23 1.32 -24.53
N PRO A 126 5.02 0.91 -25.53
CA PRO A 126 5.88 1.82 -26.27
C PRO A 126 5.03 2.85 -27.04
N PRO A 127 5.51 4.10 -27.23
CA PRO A 127 4.84 5.06 -28.09
C PRO A 127 4.80 4.54 -29.53
N SER A 128 3.63 4.64 -30.17
CA SER A 128 3.40 4.31 -31.58
C SER A 128 4.09 5.27 -32.54
#